data_AF-A0A9E5NZW3-F1
#
_entry.id   AF-A0A9E5NZW3-F1
#
_cell.length_a   1.000
_cell.length_b   1.000
_cell.length_c   1.000
_cell.angle_alpha   90.00
_cell.angle_beta   90.00
_cell.angle_gamma   90.00
#
_symmetry.space_group_name_H-M   'P 1'
#
loop_
_entity.id
_entity.type
_entity.pdbx_description
1 polymer ?
#
loop_
_entity_poly.entity_id
_entity_poly.type
_entity_poly.pdbx_seq_one_letter_code
_entity_poly.pdbx_strand_id
1 'polypeptide(L)' 'MANKNFLSGTWEEFEGWVKKRRCGEISWKVRPRDTKVNRMIVAESILDTLDRNGGEFPPTGNAFLRPERSKQDS' A
#
# COMPACT_ATOMS: atom_id res chain seq x y z
N MET A 1 -16.03 -9.23 -7.33
CA MET A 1 -15.44 -7.88 -7.49
C MET A 1 -15.00 -7.40 -6.11
N ALA A 2 -13.83 -6.76 -5.97
CA ALA A 2 -13.41 -6.22 -4.67
C ALA A 2 -14.18 -4.94 -4.34
N ASN A 3 -14.71 -4.82 -3.11
CA ASN A 3 -15.45 -3.64 -2.67
C ASN A 3 -14.56 -2.39 -2.71
N LYS A 4 -14.92 -1.41 -3.56
CA LYS A 4 -14.18 -0.13 -3.72
C LYS A 4 -14.33 0.82 -2.52
N ASN A 5 -14.93 0.36 -1.41
CA ASN A 5 -15.25 1.17 -0.23
C ASN A 5 -14.03 1.85 0.40
N PHE A 6 -12.84 1.22 0.33
CA PHE A 6 -11.56 1.79 0.78
C PHE A 6 -11.20 3.14 0.10
N LEU A 7 -11.74 3.40 -1.10
CA LEU A 7 -11.58 4.67 -1.82
C LEU A 7 -12.57 5.76 -1.38
N SER A 8 -13.61 5.40 -0.63
CA SER A 8 -14.68 6.32 -0.19
C SER A 8 -14.77 6.50 1.34
N GLY A 9 -14.10 5.66 2.13
CA GLY A 9 -14.08 5.69 3.60
C GLY A 9 -13.10 6.69 4.22
N THR A 10 -12.54 6.40 5.40
CA THR A 10 -11.44 7.17 6.03
C THR A 10 -10.05 6.79 5.48
N TRP A 11 -9.00 7.53 5.89
CA TRP A 11 -7.62 7.10 5.63
C TRP A 11 -7.25 5.82 6.38
N GLU A 12 -7.75 5.58 7.60
CA GLU A 12 -7.47 4.34 8.33
C GLU A 12 -8.09 3.11 7.63
N GLU A 13 -9.29 3.23 7.07
CA GLU A 13 -9.89 2.17 6.24
C GLU A 13 -9.07 1.90 4.98
N PHE A 14 -8.55 2.96 4.35
CA PHE A 14 -7.65 2.85 3.21
C PHE A 14 -6.34 2.16 3.57
N GLU A 15 -5.67 2.61 4.63
CA GLU A 15 -4.40 2.04 5.10
C GLU A 15 -4.57 0.59 5.61
N GLY A 16 -5.71 0.27 6.22
CA GLY A 16 -6.09 -1.10 6.57
C GLY A 16 -6.24 -2.01 5.35
N TRP A 17 -6.75 -1.50 4.23
CA TRP A 17 -6.74 -2.22 2.94
C TRP A 17 -5.31 -2.39 2.41
N VAL A 18 -4.48 -1.34 2.46
CA VAL A 18 -3.06 -1.42 2.03
C VAL A 18 -2.30 -2.47 2.82
N LYS A 19 -2.37 -2.44 4.16
CA LYS A 19 -1.72 -3.41 5.07
C LYS A 19 -2.17 -4.85 4.78
N LYS A 20 -3.47 -5.08 4.58
CA LYS A 20 -4.02 -6.39 4.18
C LYS A 20 -3.55 -6.86 2.79
N ARG A 21 -3.27 -5.95 1.86
CA ARG A 21 -2.72 -6.28 0.53
C ARG A 21 -1.19 -6.46 0.55
N ARG A 22 -0.53 -6.13 1.67
CA ARG A 22 0.93 -6.13 1.85
C ARG A 22 1.48 -7.25 2.71
N CYS A 23 0.65 -7.96 3.46
CA CYS A 23 1.06 -9.04 4.37
C CYS A 23 2.19 -8.66 5.33
N GLY A 24 2.21 -7.41 5.82
CA GLY A 24 3.23 -6.93 6.73
C GLY A 24 3.05 -5.47 7.14
N GLU A 25 3.94 -5.00 8.01
CA GLU A 25 4.02 -3.60 8.41
C GLU A 25 4.62 -2.73 7.30
N ILE A 26 4.06 -1.54 7.13
CA ILE A 26 4.39 -0.62 6.04
C ILE A 26 4.50 0.81 6.53
N SER A 27 5.55 1.48 6.11
CA SER A 27 5.79 2.90 6.34
C SER A 27 5.63 3.70 5.05
N TRP A 28 4.99 4.87 5.15
CA TRP A 28 4.82 5.79 4.04
C TRP A 28 6.12 6.52 3.74
N LYS A 29 6.69 6.32 2.55
CA LYS A 29 7.75 7.18 1.98
C LYS A 29 7.18 8.55 1.65
N VAL A 30 5.98 8.56 1.06
CA VAL A 30 5.22 9.74 0.70
C VAL A 30 3.76 9.46 1.02
N ARG A 31 3.19 10.19 2.00
CA ARG A 31 1.76 10.19 2.28
C ARG A 31 1.11 11.35 1.51
N PRO A 32 0.39 11.11 0.40
CA PRO A 32 -0.31 12.18 -0.30
C PRO A 32 -1.46 12.72 0.56
N ARG A 33 -1.95 13.93 0.25
CA ARG A 33 -3.15 14.51 0.89
C ARG A 33 -4.31 13.52 0.80
N ASP A 34 -5.04 13.30 1.89
CA ASP A 34 -6.17 12.38 1.85
C ASP A 34 -7.28 12.89 0.93
N THR A 35 -7.42 12.25 -0.24
CA THR A 35 -8.49 12.45 -1.22
C THR A 35 -8.74 11.14 -1.95
N LYS A 36 -9.97 10.93 -2.43
CA LYS A 36 -10.34 9.74 -3.22
C LYS A 36 -9.44 9.51 -4.44
N VAL A 37 -9.04 10.59 -5.14
CA VAL A 37 -8.13 10.53 -6.30
C VAL A 37 -6.73 10.06 -5.88
N ASN A 38 -6.18 10.61 -4.80
CA ASN A 38 -4.86 10.20 -4.31
C ASN A 38 -4.85 8.76 -3.80
N ARG A 39 -5.94 8.31 -3.14
CA ARG A 39 -6.11 6.90 -2.76
C ARG A 39 -6.19 5.97 -3.96
N MET A 40 -6.84 6.37 -5.05
CA MET A 40 -6.86 5.62 -6.31
C MET A 40 -5.45 5.46 -6.88
N ILE A 41 -4.70 6.56 -7.04
CA ILE A 41 -3.32 6.54 -7.56
C ILE A 41 -2.41 5.64 -6.70
N VAL A 42 -2.53 5.71 -5.37
CA VAL A 42 -1.77 4.84 -4.46
C VAL A 42 -2.21 3.37 -4.60
N ALA A 43 -3.50 3.07 -4.68
CA ALA A 43 -4.02 1.71 -4.85
C ALA A 43 -3.60 1.10 -6.19
N GLU A 44 -3.67 1.86 -7.27
CA GLU A 44 -3.21 1.48 -8.60
C GLU A 44 -1.70 1.21 -8.58
N SER A 45 -0.89 2.10 -8.00
CA SER A 45 0.56 1.87 -7.83
C SER A 45 0.90 0.64 -6.98
N ILE A 46 0.09 0.32 -5.96
CA ILE A 46 0.25 -0.92 -5.16
C ILE A 46 -0.06 -2.15 -6.01
N LEU A 47 -1.19 -2.16 -6.71
CA LEU A 47 -1.64 -3.30 -7.51
C LEU A 47 -0.71 -3.55 -8.71
N ASP A 48 -0.29 -2.49 -9.40
CA ASP A 48 0.72 -2.53 -10.47
C ASP A 48 2.07 -3.06 -9.95
N THR A 49 2.51 -2.66 -8.76
CA THR A 49 3.75 -3.23 -8.20
C THR A 49 3.59 -4.72 -7.89
N LEU A 50 2.46 -5.14 -7.31
CA LEU A 50 2.20 -6.55 -7.01
C LEU A 50 2.17 -7.41 -8.30
N ASP A 51 1.46 -6.95 -9.32
CA ASP A 51 1.32 -7.63 -10.61
C ASP A 51 2.69 -7.87 -11.28
N ARG A 52 3.51 -6.81 -11.37
CA ARG A 52 4.90 -6.87 -11.89
C ARG A 52 5.86 -7.74 -11.06
N ASN A 53 5.51 -8.10 -9.84
CA ASN A 53 6.34 -8.89 -8.92
C ASN A 53 5.66 -10.24 -8.57
N GLY A 54 4.82 -10.78 -9.45
CA GLY A 54 4.24 -12.13 -9.30
C GLY A 54 3.24 -12.26 -8.14
N GLY A 55 2.69 -11.16 -7.65
CA GLY A 55 1.87 -11.09 -6.45
C GLY A 55 2.62 -10.73 -5.17
N GLU A 56 3.96 -10.61 -5.21
CA GLU A 56 4.78 -10.24 -4.06
C GLU A 56 5.09 -8.73 -3.97
N PHE A 57 5.56 -8.31 -2.81
CA PHE A 57 5.60 -6.92 -2.39
C PHE A 57 7.07 -6.48 -2.12
N PRO A 58 7.85 -6.09 -3.15
CA PRO A 58 9.33 -6.14 -3.12
C PRO A 58 10.00 -5.36 -1.98
N PRO A 59 11.11 -5.86 -1.40
CA PRO A 59 11.70 -5.36 -0.14
C PRO A 59 12.17 -3.88 -0.19
N THR A 60 12.33 -3.31 -1.38
CA THR A 60 12.67 -1.89 -1.59
C THR A 60 11.47 -0.93 -1.53
N GLY A 61 10.23 -1.45 -1.53
CA GLY A 61 9.00 -0.65 -1.53
C GLY A 61 8.39 -0.42 -2.92
N ASN A 62 7.69 0.70 -3.07
CA ASN A 62 7.36 1.33 -4.36
C ASN A 62 7.54 2.86 -4.22
N ALA A 63 6.86 3.69 -5.02
CA ALA A 63 6.94 5.15 -4.91
C ALA A 63 6.40 5.69 -3.57
N PHE A 64 5.30 5.12 -3.06
CA PHE A 64 4.59 5.64 -1.87
C PHE A 64 5.00 4.95 -0.57
N LEU A 65 5.41 3.69 -0.63
CA LEU A 65 5.55 2.81 0.53
C LEU A 65 6.93 2.17 0.61
N ARG A 66 7.40 1.96 1.84
CA ARG A 66 8.54 1.10 2.20
C ARG A 66 7.99 0.00 3.13
N PRO A 67 8.38 -1.28 2.99
CA PRO A 67 8.14 -2.26 4.03
C PRO A 67 8.89 -1.81 5.28
N GLU A 68 8.31 -1.98 6.47
CA GLU A 68 9.16 -2.00 7.66
C GLU A 68 10.14 -3.17 7.51
N ARG A 69 11.45 -2.90 7.63
CA ARG A 69 12.41 -3.98 7.78
C ARG A 69 12.21 -4.56 9.17
N SER A 70 11.59 -5.73 9.25
CA SER A 70 11.72 -6.60 10.42
C SER A 70 13.20 -6.66 10.80
N LYS A 71 13.52 -6.34 12.06
CA LYS A 71 14.90 -6.37 12.56
C LYS A 71 15.34 -7.83 12.75
N GLN A 72 15.75 -8.44 11.65
CA GLN A 72 16.56 -9.66 11.64
C GLN A 72 17.97 -9.27 11.19
N ASP A 73 18.94 -10.02 11.69
CA ASP A 73 20.39 -9.87 11.46
C ASP A 73 21.04 -8.57 11.98
N SER A 74 21.19 -8.50 13.30
CA SER A 74 22.40 -8.01 14.00
C SER A 74 22.49 -8.66 15.38
#